data_AF-A0A349EQE9-F1
#
_entry.id   AF-A0A349EQE9-F1
#
_cell.length_a   1.000
_cell.length_b   1.000
_cell.length_c   1.000
_cell.angle_alpha   90.00
_cell.angle_beta   90.00
_cell.angle_gamma   90.00
#
_symmetry.space_group_name_H-M   'P 1'
#
loop_
_entity.id
_entity.type
_entity.pdbx_description
1 polymer ?
#
loop_
_entity_poly.entity_id
_entity_poly.type
_entity_poly.pdbx_seq_one_letter_code
_entity_poly.pdbx_strand_id
1 'polypeptide(L)' 'MQKIVTLYLSTSPYSYENTLTSVRIAESALNKGHTVNLIASADGVYCFLTKQKAKGILNAEEEFTRLIQKGLKVYL' A
#
# COMPACT_ATOMS: atom_id res chain seq x y z
N MET A 1 8.23 12.00 -17.61
CA MET A 1 8.74 12.84 -16.50
C MET A 1 8.53 12.10 -15.18
N GLN A 2 9.59 11.94 -14.40
CA GLN A 2 9.52 11.34 -13.07
C GLN A 2 8.81 12.30 -12.10
N LYS A 3 7.94 11.77 -11.24
CA LYS A 3 7.19 12.52 -10.22
C LYS A 3 7.30 11.80 -8.88
N ILE A 4 6.93 12.51 -7.82
CA ILE A 4 6.71 11.93 -6.49
C ILE A 4 5.20 11.78 -6.29
N VAL A 5 4.75 10.56 -5.98
CA VAL A 5 3.36 10.26 -5.64
C VAL A 5 3.31 9.86 -4.18
N THR A 6 2.61 10.64 -3.35
CA THR A 6 2.40 10.32 -1.94
C THR A 6 0.96 9.89 -1.73
N LEU A 7 0.76 8.68 -1.23
CA LEU A 7 -0.53 8.13 -0.86
C LEU A 7 -0.73 8.29 0.65
N TYR A 8 -1.91 8.74 1.06
CA TYR A 8 -2.31 8.78 2.46
C TYR A 8 -3.39 7.71 2.70
N LEU A 9 -3.09 6.72 3.52
CA LEU A 9 -3.99 5.60 3.83
C LEU A 9 -4.37 5.67 5.30
N SER A 10 -5.63 5.97 5.58
CA SER A 10 -6.15 6.18 6.94
C SER A 10 -7.18 5.16 7.41
N THR A 11 -7.47 4.14 6.59
CA THR A 11 -8.52 3.14 6.87
C THR A 11 -7.92 1.76 7.07
N SER A 12 -8.54 0.97 7.95
CA SER A 12 -8.18 -0.43 8.19
C SER A 12 -8.20 -1.28 6.91
N PRO A 13 -7.40 -2.36 6.86
CA PRO A 13 -7.48 -3.32 5.78
C PRO A 13 -8.85 -4.00 5.82
N TYR A 14 -9.36 -4.38 4.64
CA TYR A 14 -10.58 -5.19 4.45
C TYR A 14 -11.92 -4.52 4.78
N SER A 15 -11.95 -3.36 5.44
CA SER A 15 -13.19 -2.63 5.70
C SER A 15 -13.76 -1.96 4.45
N TYR A 16 -12.87 -1.57 3.53
CA TYR A 16 -13.20 -0.89 2.27
C TYR A 16 -12.18 -1.26 1.18
N GLU A 17 -12.43 -0.83 -0.06
CA GLU A 17 -11.51 -1.04 -1.19
C GLU A 17 -10.29 -0.08 -1.19
N ASN A 18 -10.15 0.78 -0.19
CA ASN A 18 -9.06 1.76 -0.11
C ASN A 18 -7.68 1.09 -0.17
N THR A 19 -7.49 0.00 0.57
CA THR A 19 -6.22 -0.75 0.58
C THR A 19 -5.89 -1.32 -0.80
N LEU A 20 -6.87 -1.97 -1.45
CA LEU A 20 -6.75 -2.48 -2.82
C LEU A 20 -6.40 -1.36 -3.81
N THR A 21 -7.07 -0.22 -3.68
CA THR A 21 -6.87 0.96 -4.53
C THR A 21 -5.48 1.54 -4.35
N SER A 22 -5.03 1.71 -3.09
CA SER A 22 -3.68 2.18 -2.77
C SER A 22 -2.60 1.27 -3.34
N VAL A 23 -2.75 -0.06 -3.21
CA VAL A 23 -1.82 -1.03 -3.80
C VAL A 23 -1.74 -0.86 -5.32
N ARG A 24 -2.88 -0.77 -6.01
CA ARG A 24 -2.92 -0.63 -7.48
C ARG A 24 -2.33 0.69 -7.97
N ILE A 25 -2.60 1.79 -7.27
CA ILE A 25 -2.03 3.10 -7.62
C ILE A 25 -0.52 3.08 -7.40
N ALA A 26 -0.05 2.56 -6.26
CA ALA A 26 1.36 2.47 -5.94
C ALA A 26 2.11 1.61 -6.97
N GLU A 27 1.57 0.44 -7.32
CA GLU A 27 2.14 -0.42 -8.36
C GLU A 27 2.23 0.29 -9.71
N SER A 28 1.14 0.92 -10.16
CA SER A 28 1.13 1.61 -11.45
C SER A 28 2.14 2.75 -11.48
N ALA A 29 2.26 3.52 -10.39
CA ALA A 29 3.21 4.62 -10.29
C ALA A 29 4.67 4.13 -10.25
N LEU A 30 4.97 3.08 -9.48
CA LEU A 30 6.29 2.45 -9.47
C LEU A 30 6.68 1.91 -10.85
N ASN A 31 5.77 1.20 -11.53
CA ASN A 31 6.01 0.67 -12.87
C ASN A 31 6.26 1.76 -13.92
N LYS A 32 5.77 2.99 -13.69
CA LYS A 32 6.03 4.18 -14.52
C LYS A 32 7.33 4.91 -14.14
N GLY A 33 8.12 4.37 -13.22
CA GLY A 33 9.37 4.97 -12.75
C GLY A 33 9.17 6.20 -11.85
N HIS A 34 8.00 6.34 -11.22
CA HIS A 34 7.77 7.39 -10.23
C HIS A 34 8.31 6.97 -8.85
N THR A 35 8.72 7.95 -8.05
CA THR A 35 9.01 7.72 -6.63
C THR A 35 7.68 7.67 -5.89
N VAL A 36 7.42 6.59 -5.15
CA VAL A 36 6.14 6.42 -4.44
C VAL A 36 6.39 6.36 -2.93
N ASN A 37 5.64 7.19 -2.21
CA ASN A 37 5.55 7.20 -0.76
C ASN A 37 4.15 6.78 -0.34
N LEU A 38 4.02 6.05 0.76
CA LEU A 38 2.76 5.79 1.42
C LEU A 38 2.88 6.16 2.89
N ILE A 39 2.00 7.04 3.34
CA ILE A 39 1.84 7.41 4.74
C ILE A 39 0.62 6.65 5.24
N ALA A 40 0.84 5.70 6.13
CA ALA A 40 -0.21 5.04 6.87
C ALA A 40 -0.45 5.80 8.17
N SER A 41 -1.69 6.06 8.51
CA SER A 41 -2.06 6.77 9.74
C SER A 41 -3.41 6.26 10.23
N ALA A 42 -3.78 6.56 11.47
CA ALA A 42 -4.99 6.04 12.10
C ALA A 42 -5.11 4.52 11.90
N ASP A 43 -6.25 4.02 11.40
CA ASP A 43 -6.45 2.59 11.17
C ASP A 43 -5.62 2.03 9.99
N GLY A 44 -5.03 2.89 9.16
CA GLY A 44 -4.18 2.49 8.06
C GLY A 44 -2.91 1.75 8.50
N VAL A 45 -2.44 1.96 9.74
CA VAL A 45 -1.28 1.25 10.29
C VAL A 45 -1.54 -0.26 10.38
N TYR A 46 -2.80 -0.68 10.53
CA TYR A 46 -3.17 -2.10 10.60
C TYR A 46 -2.97 -2.85 9.28
N CYS A 47 -2.82 -2.15 8.15
CA CYS A 47 -2.48 -2.76 6.87
C CYS A 47 -1.11 -3.44 6.87
N PHE A 48 -0.24 -3.07 7.82
CA PHE A 48 1.15 -3.53 7.92
C PHE A 48 1.39 -4.56 9.04
N LEU A 49 0.33 -5.07 9.67
CA LEU A 49 0.45 -6.18 10.61
C LEU A 49 0.85 -7.47 9.89
N THR A 50 1.58 -8.33 10.59
CA THR A 50 2.03 -9.63 10.04
C THR A 50 1.03 -10.75 10.30
N LYS A 51 1.18 -11.87 9.57
CA LYS A 51 0.35 -13.09 9.68
C LYS A 51 -1.12 -12.89 9.30
N GLN A 52 -1.38 -11.97 8.37
CA GLN A 52 -2.70 -11.79 7.79
C GLN A 52 -3.07 -13.02 6.95
N LYS A 53 -4.32 -13.51 7.11
CA LYS A 53 -4.82 -14.73 6.46
C LYS A 53 -6.01 -14.44 5.52
N ALA A 54 -5.93 -13.35 4.77
CA ALA A 54 -6.96 -12.99 3.81
C ALA A 54 -7.13 -14.10 2.75
N LYS A 55 -8.37 -14.48 2.45
CA LYS A 55 -8.70 -15.49 1.43
C LYS A 55 -9.82 -14.95 0.54
N GLY A 56 -9.69 -15.14 -0.77
CA GLY A 56 -10.66 -14.64 -1.76
C GLY A 56 -10.62 -13.13 -2.00
N ILE A 57 -9.73 -12.41 -1.31
CA ILE A 57 -9.45 -10.98 -1.49
C ILE A 57 -7.93 -10.75 -1.45
N LEU A 58 -7.51 -9.55 -1.84
CA LEU A 58 -6.11 -9.12 -1.76
C LEU A 58 -5.61 -9.20 -0.31
N ASN A 59 -4.42 -9.77 -0.08
CA ASN A 59 -3.77 -9.79 1.23
C ASN A 59 -2.88 -8.53 1.39
N ALA A 60 -3.20 -7.67 2.37
CA ALA A 60 -2.50 -6.41 2.56
C ALA A 60 -1.01 -6.59 2.93
N GLU A 61 -0.69 -7.57 3.77
CA GLU A 61 0.69 -7.86 4.19
C GLU A 61 1.55 -8.26 2.99
N GLU A 62 1.07 -9.22 2.20
CA GLU A 62 1.79 -9.76 1.04
C GLU A 62 2.03 -8.66 0.00
N GLU A 63 1.00 -7.88 -0.30
CA GLU A 63 1.07 -6.86 -1.34
C GLU A 63 1.92 -5.66 -0.95
N PHE A 64 1.76 -5.13 0.28
CA PHE A 64 2.64 -4.04 0.70
C PHE A 64 4.08 -4.50 0.88
N THR A 65 4.34 -5.73 1.32
CA THR A 65 5.69 -6.31 1.34
C THR A 65 6.29 -6.35 -0.07
N ARG A 66 5.53 -6.84 -1.05
CA ARG A 66 5.93 -6.89 -2.46
C ARG A 66 6.22 -5.49 -3.02
N LEU A 67 5.40 -4.49 -2.69
CA LEU A 67 5.60 -3.12 -3.17
C LEU A 67 6.80 -2.43 -2.49
N ILE A 68 7.04 -2.69 -1.21
CA ILE A 68 8.24 -2.21 -0.50
C ILE A 68 9.50 -2.76 -1.17
N GLN A 69 9.51 -4.06 -1.52
CA GLN A 69 10.61 -4.67 -2.29
C GLN A 69 10.79 -4.03 -3.68
N LYS A 70 9.72 -3.54 -4.30
CA LYS A 70 9.75 -2.77 -5.55
C LYS A 70 10.14 -1.28 -5.38
N GLY A 71 10.36 -0.81 -4.15
CA GLY A 71 10.80 0.56 -3.87
C GLY A 71 9.73 1.52 -3.33
N LEU A 72 8.54 1.02 -2.96
CA LEU A 72 7.59 1.82 -2.17
C LEU A 72 8.21 2.19 -0.82
N LYS A 73 8.21 3.48 -0.48
CA LYS A 73 8.61 3.97 0.84
C LYS A 73 7.39 4.11 1.72
N VAL A 74 7.39 3.47 2.88
CA VAL A 74 6.27 3.50 3.83
C VAL A 74 6.66 4.27 5.08
N TYR A 75 5.75 5.12 5.55
CA TYR A 75 5.83 5.86 6.80
C TYR A 75 4.61 5.49 7.65
N LEU A 76 4.85 5.07 8.89
CA LEU A 76 3.83 4.65 9.85
C LEU A 76 3.75 5.65 11.01
#